data_AF-A0A2X3EW72-F1
#
_entry.id   AF-A0A2X3EW72-F1
#
_cell.length_a   1.000
_cell.length_b   1.000
_cell.length_c   1.000
_cell.angle_alpha   90.00
_cell.angle_beta   90.00
_cell.angle_gamma   90.00
#
_symmetry.space_group_name_H-M   'P 1'
#
loop_
_entity.id
_entity.type
_entity.pdbx_description
1 polymer ?
#
loop_
_entity_poly.entity_id
_entity_poly.type
_entity_poly.pdbx_seq_one_letter_code
_entity_poly.pdbx_strand_id
1 'polypeptide(L)'
;MDLFLRPWEVDISRRTSLDSPLPVQVLEASPKGHYTQLVVQPLGWYDEPLSVVLTGDEAPSRGERLFVGLQNARLYNGTERIEPRGELALAESA
;
A
#
# COMPACT_ATOMS: atom_id res chain seq x y z
N MET A 1 -2.86 9.95 -13.06
CA MET A 1 -2.64 10.76 -11.83
C MET A 1 -2.07 9.81 -10.79
N ASP A 2 -1.23 10.29 -9.86
CA ASP A 2 -0.52 9.42 -8.92
C ASP A 2 -1.29 9.25 -7.61
N LEU A 3 -1.50 7.99 -7.20
CA LEU A 3 -2.10 7.64 -5.91
C LEU A 3 -1.01 7.60 -4.82
N PHE A 4 -1.19 8.39 -3.78
CA PHE A 4 -0.21 8.52 -2.69
C PHE A 4 -0.79 8.03 -1.36
N LEU A 5 0.00 7.23 -0.64
CA LEU A 5 -0.23 6.92 0.77
C LEU A 5 0.69 7.76 1.65
N ARG A 6 0.15 8.33 2.73
CA ARG A 6 1.01 9.04 3.70
C ARG A 6 1.90 8.03 4.46
N PRO A 7 3.19 8.33 4.67
CA PRO A 7 4.14 7.37 5.27
C PRO A 7 3.79 6.87 6.67
N TRP A 8 3.09 7.68 7.47
CA TRP A 8 2.70 7.34 8.85
C TRP A 8 1.40 6.53 8.93
N GLU A 9 0.78 6.24 7.79
CA GLU A 9 -0.54 5.60 7.71
C GLU A 9 -0.46 4.13 7.24
N VAL A 10 0.74 3.63 6.90
CA VAL A 10 0.93 2.33 6.25
C VAL A 10 1.95 1.49 7.00
N ASP A 11 1.60 0.25 7.33
CA ASP A 11 2.57 -0.78 7.72
C ASP A 11 2.97 -1.59 6.47
N ILE A 12 4.24 -1.94 6.31
CA ILE A 12 4.71 -2.74 5.17
C ILE A 12 5.47 -3.94 5.72
N SER A 13 5.03 -5.13 5.32
CA SER A 13 5.59 -6.38 5.82
C SER A 13 5.90 -7.35 4.68
N ARG A 14 6.97 -8.13 4.84
CA ARG A 14 7.26 -9.29 3.99
C ARG A 14 6.38 -10.50 4.32
N ARG A 15 5.71 -10.49 5.48
CA ARG A 15 4.80 -11.55 5.96
C ARG A 15 3.39 -11.02 6.05
N THR A 16 2.41 -11.85 5.70
CA THR A 16 1.00 -11.52 5.88
C THR A 16 0.70 -11.40 7.38
N SER A 17 -0.05 -10.38 7.77
CA SER A 17 -0.60 -10.21 9.11
C SER A 17 -2.06 -9.76 8.98
N LEU A 18 -2.85 -9.89 10.06
CA LEU A 18 -4.21 -9.37 10.08
C LEU A 18 -4.25 -7.85 9.81
N ASP A 19 -3.15 -7.15 10.12
CA ASP A 19 -3.01 -5.72 9.94
C ASP A 19 -2.40 -5.32 8.59
N SER A 20 -1.95 -6.28 7.78
CA SER A 20 -1.36 -6.09 6.45
C SER A 20 -1.97 -7.02 5.40
N PRO A 21 -3.21 -6.74 4.94
CA PRO A 21 -3.94 -7.68 4.09
C PRO A 21 -3.68 -7.49 2.60
N LEU A 22 -3.18 -6.33 2.14
CA LEU A 22 -3.11 -6.04 0.70
C LEU A 22 -1.79 -6.56 0.11
N PRO A 23 -1.81 -7.63 -0.71
CA PRO A 23 -0.63 -8.06 -1.44
C PRO A 23 -0.29 -7.06 -2.54
N VAL A 24 0.98 -6.68 -2.61
CA VAL A 24 1.52 -5.80 -3.65
C VAL A 24 2.80 -6.39 -4.24
N GLN A 25 3.12 -5.99 -5.47
CA GLN A 25 4.41 -6.30 -6.11
C GLN A 25 5.23 -5.02 -6.26
N VAL A 26 6.51 -5.05 -5.87
CA VAL A 26 7.41 -3.90 -6.04
C VAL A 26 7.72 -3.70 -7.52
N LEU A 27 7.42 -2.50 -8.03
CA LEU A 27 7.84 -2.05 -9.35
C LEU A 27 9.17 -1.31 -9.23
N GLU A 28 9.29 -0.38 -8.30
CA GLU A 28 10.49 0.44 -8.13
C GLU A 28 10.81 0.64 -6.64
N ALA A 29 12.09 0.75 -6.34
CA ALA A 29 12.59 1.06 -5.00
C ALA A 29 13.68 2.14 -5.09
N SER A 30 13.45 3.27 -4.42
CA SER A 30 14.38 4.40 -4.36
C SER A 30 14.76 4.67 -2.90
N PRO A 31 15.95 4.21 -2.45
CA PRO A 31 16.46 4.53 -1.13
C PRO A 31 16.71 6.04 -0.97
N LYS A 32 16.25 6.61 0.15
CA LYS A 32 16.39 8.04 0.50
C LYS A 32 17.17 8.23 1.81
N GLY A 33 18.05 7.29 2.14
CA GLY A 33 18.77 7.25 3.41
C GLY A 33 17.99 6.44 4.45
N HIS A 34 17.15 7.11 5.24
CA HIS A 34 16.46 6.51 6.39
C HIS A 34 15.14 5.78 6.04
N TYR A 35 14.72 5.87 4.77
CA TYR A 35 13.52 5.23 4.25
C TYR A 35 13.72 4.90 2.78
N THR A 36 12.88 4.03 2.25
CA THR A 36 12.81 3.70 0.83
C THR A 36 11.45 4.09 0.29
N GLN A 37 11.44 4.90 -0.76
CA GLN A 37 10.22 5.16 -1.52
C GLN A 37 10.00 3.99 -2.49
N LEU A 38 8.81 3.40 -2.45
CA LEU A 38 8.45 2.29 -3.32
C LEU A 38 7.31 2.71 -4.25
N VAL A 39 7.41 2.25 -5.50
CA VAL A 39 6.25 2.16 -6.40
C VAL A 39 5.84 0.71 -6.42
N VAL A 40 4.58 0.42 -6.09
CA VAL A 40 4.07 -0.95 -5.96
C VAL A 40 2.78 -1.14 -6.75
N GLN A 41 2.59 -2.32 -7.35
CA GLN A 41 1.34 -2.71 -8.00
C GLN A 41 0.49 -3.52 -7.02
N PRO A 42 -0.71 -3.07 -6.63
CA PRO A 42 -1.66 -3.88 -5.88
C PRO A 42 -2.13 -5.08 -6.70
N LEU A 43 -2.35 -6.20 -6.03
CA LEU A 43 -2.88 -7.40 -6.68
C LEU A 43 -4.37 -7.54 -6.34
N GLY A 44 -5.24 -7.33 -7.34
CA GLY A 44 -6.67 -7.65 -7.28
C GLY A 44 -7.60 -6.61 -6.65
N TRP A 45 -7.09 -5.43 -6.26
CA TRP A 45 -7.91 -4.38 -5.61
C TRP A 45 -7.94 -3.04 -6.35
N TYR A 46 -6.80 -2.63 -6.89
CA TYR A 46 -6.66 -1.40 -7.64
C TYR A 46 -5.65 -1.63 -8.76
N ASP A 47 -5.96 -1.12 -9.95
CA ASP A 47 -5.21 -1.46 -11.16
C ASP A 47 -4.03 -0.53 -11.42
N GLU A 48 -3.96 0.62 -10.75
CA GLU A 48 -2.83 1.54 -10.91
C GLU A 48 -1.77 1.37 -9.78
N PRO A 49 -0.50 1.70 -10.06
CA PRO A 49 0.54 1.66 -9.05
C PRO A 49 0.32 2.66 -7.91
N LEU A 50 0.77 2.27 -6.71
CA LEU A 50 0.76 3.09 -5.50
C LEU A 50 2.18 3.55 -5.16
N SER A 51 2.30 4.80 -4.70
CA SER A 51 3.51 5.25 -4.02
C SER A 51 3.38 5.01 -2.52
N VAL A 52 4.32 4.24 -1.95
CA VAL A 52 4.39 3.94 -0.52
C VAL A 52 5.79 4.21 0.03
N VAL A 53 5.89 4.41 1.34
CA VAL A 53 7.17 4.61 2.02
C VAL A 53 7.41 3.46 2.98
N LEU A 54 8.55 2.80 2.83
CA LEU A 54 9.04 1.77 3.73
C LEU A 54 10.12 2.36 4.65
N THR A 55 9.95 2.22 5.95
CA THR A 55 10.99 2.46 6.94
C THR A 55 11.71 1.15 7.25
N GLY A 56 13.05 1.17 7.30
CA GLY A 56 13.87 -0.01 7.51
C GLY A 56 15.18 0.02 6.71
N ASP A 57 16.13 -0.81 7.12
CA ASP A 57 17.50 -0.76 6.61
C ASP A 57 17.69 -1.48 5.26
N GLU A 58 16.81 -2.43 4.93
CA GLU A 58 16.91 -3.22 3.69
C GLU A 58 15.82 -2.84 2.69
N ALA A 59 16.23 -2.21 1.60
CA ALA A 59 15.35 -1.89 0.49
C ALA A 59 14.94 -3.18 -0.26
N PRO A 60 13.64 -3.38 -0.55
CA PRO A 60 13.17 -4.55 -1.29
C PRO A 60 13.57 -4.46 -2.76
N SER A 61 13.64 -5.62 -3.41
CA SER A 61 13.99 -5.72 -4.83
C SER A 61 12.76 -5.57 -5.73
N ARG A 62 12.97 -5.10 -6.97
CA ARG A 62 11.91 -5.10 -8.00
C ARG A 62 11.39 -6.53 -8.20
N GLY A 63 10.07 -6.66 -8.25
CA GLY A 63 9.35 -7.93 -8.41
C GLY A 63 9.05 -8.64 -7.08
N GLU A 64 9.65 -8.21 -5.97
CA GLU A 64 9.38 -8.76 -4.64
C GLU A 64 7.92 -8.54 -4.25
N ARG A 65 7.35 -9.52 -3.54
CA ARG A 65 5.98 -9.46 -3.03
C ARG A 65 6.00 -9.00 -1.59
N LEU A 66 5.21 -7.98 -1.32
CA LEU A 66 5.03 -7.41 0.01
C LEU A 66 3.55 -7.38 0.37
N PHE A 67 3.28 -7.12 1.64
CA PHE A 67 1.94 -6.89 2.16
C PHE A 67 1.89 -5.49 2.74
N VAL A 68 0.82 -4.77 2.39
CA VAL A 68 0.58 -3.39 2.81
C VAL A 68 -0.60 -3.37 3.77
N GLY A 69 -0.37 -2.83 4.96
CA GLY A 69 -1.35 -2.54 5.98
C GLY A 69 -2.13 -1.29 5.68
N LEU A 70 -3.45 -1.47 5.57
CA LEU A 70 -4.38 -0.38 5.28
C LEU A 70 -5.13 0.11 6.52
N GLN A 71 -4.86 -0.45 7.70
CA GLN A 71 -5.61 -0.18 8.93
C GLN A 71 -5.65 1.32 9.30
N ASN A 72 -4.59 2.07 8.94
CA ASN A 72 -4.55 3.52 9.10
C ASN A 72 -4.43 4.27 7.76
N ALA A 73 -4.33 3.54 6.63
CA ALA A 73 -3.97 4.09 5.33
C ALA A 73 -5.15 4.83 4.70
N ARG A 74 -5.00 6.14 4.49
CA ARG A 74 -5.94 6.90 3.67
C ARG A 74 -5.37 6.99 2.26
N LEU A 75 -6.09 6.43 1.31
CA LEU A 75 -5.73 6.49 -0.10
C LEU A 75 -6.16 7.83 -0.68
N TYR A 76 -5.24 8.50 -1.36
CA TYR A 76 -5.50 9.79 -1.98
C TYR A 76 -5.21 9.77 -3.47
N ASN A 77 -6.24 10.00 -4.30
CA ASN A 77 -6.06 10.37 -5.69
C ASN A 77 -5.89 11.89 -5.77
N GLY A 78 -4.64 12.35 -5.76
CA GLY A 78 -4.36 13.79 -5.58
C GLY A 78 -4.81 14.29 -4.20
N THR A 79 -5.90 15.06 -4.14
CA THR A 79 -6.52 15.54 -2.89
C THR A 79 -7.76 14.75 -2.49
N GLU A 80 -8.28 13.91 -3.38
CA GLU A 80 -9.53 13.17 -3.15
C GLU A 80 -9.23 11.87 -2.41
N ARG A 81 -9.93 11.63 -1.29
CA ARG A 81 -9.81 10.39 -0.54
C ARG A 81 -10.54 9.27 -1.30
N ILE A 82 -9.82 8.22 -1.63
CA ILE A 82 -10.39 6.98 -2.17
C ILE A 82 -10.85 6.13 -0.98
N GLU A 83 -12.16 5.87 -0.89
CA GLU A 83 -12.69 4.91 0.08
C GLU A 83 -12.52 3.47 -0.45
N PRO A 84 -12.27 2.49 0.44
CA PRO A 84 -12.23 1.09 0.05
C PRO A 84 -13.56 0.68 -0.62
N ARG A 85 -13.52 0.10 -1.83
CA ARG A 85 -14.69 -0.51 -2.47
C ARG A 85 -15.24 -1.76 -1.75
N GLY A 86 -14.76 -2.06 -0.54
CA GLY A 86 -15.01 -3.29 0.21
C GLY A 86 -15.96 -3.18 1.40
N GLU A 87 -16.57 -2.02 1.68
CA GLU A 87 -17.61 -1.89 2.73
C GLU A 87 -19.05 -1.76 2.19
N LEU A 88 -19.25 -1.86 0.87
CA LEU A 88 -20.59 -1.86 0.26
C LEU A 88 -21.19 -3.24 0.02
N ALA A 89 -20.62 -4.32 0.57
CA ALA A 89 -21.12 -5.69 0.35
C ALA A 89 -21.44 -6.50 1.62
N LEU A 90 -21.45 -5.89 2.82
CA LEU A 90 -21.89 -6.62 4.02
C LEU A 90 -22.62 -5.73 5.05
N ALA A 91 -23.61 -4.95 4.61
CA ALA A 91 -24.58 -4.34 5.52
C ALA A 91 -25.92 -4.04 4.81
N GLU A 92 -26.45 -5.00 4.05
CA GLU A 92 -27.90 -5.12 3.84
C GLU A 92 -28.25 -6.59 4.03
N SER A 93 -28.52 -6.99 5.28
CA SER A 93 -29.40 -8.10 5.65
C SER A 93 -29.39 -8.29 7.16
N ALA A 94 -30.31 -7.59 7.85
CA ALA A 94 -31.13 -8.10 8.95
C ALA A 94 -32.00 -6.97 9.51
#